data_AF-X0ZAS8-F1
#
_entry.id   AF-X0ZAS8-F1
#
_cell.length_a   1.000
_cell.length_b   1.000
_cell.length_c   1.000
_cell.angle_alpha   90.00
_cell.angle_beta   90.00
_cell.angle_gamma   90.00
#
_symmetry.space_group_name_H-M   'P 1'
#
loop_
_entity.id
_entity.type
_entity.pdbx_description
1 polymer ?
#
loop_
_entity_poly.entity_id
_entity_poly.type
_entity_poly.pdbx_seq_one_letter_code
_entity_poly.pdbx_strand_id
1 'polypeptide(L)'
;MKSLVPFELDKTRRDVEIFGASPPGFFVGHFNYPNVYLGPLVPFQEFETGLDISDYHILDAPELWFGKKMVDVIRYRSSLVRSNFKINVFLGRKSRKNTPSLKTQRLLETSQELSMAARPVDTETTLERMNLRMMMDNHALPMGPSGITERIDITENTKVHPQVDYCVSDTDLKASEAISENLYFKGHVPESTIKRVFSAGLLGEKKRRRIVPTRWSITAVDDIISKALIKEIKKFPEINDYRIFEATYLDNHFKILLFPGKFIYEMNEVWAPNTLWNISLNGSNQVDQVLQEPEYQYLQTQLVGLDESLQD
;
A
#
# COMPACT_ATOMS: atom_id res chain seq x y z
N MET A 1 -21.39 -9.07 -7.02
CA MET A 1 -20.43 -8.01 -7.42
C MET A 1 -21.05 -6.84 -8.17
N LYS A 2 -21.89 -7.02 -9.23
CA LYS A 2 -22.49 -5.88 -9.96
C LYS A 2 -23.24 -4.85 -9.09
N SER A 3 -23.83 -5.28 -7.97
CA SER A 3 -24.52 -4.40 -6.99
C SER A 3 -23.60 -3.75 -5.94
N LEU A 4 -22.29 -4.07 -5.93
CA LEU A 4 -21.34 -3.62 -4.90
C LEU A 4 -20.36 -2.54 -5.40
N VAL A 5 -20.27 -2.35 -6.72
CA VAL A 5 -19.37 -1.38 -7.37
C VAL A 5 -20.20 -0.31 -8.08
N PRO A 6 -19.71 0.95 -8.12
CA PRO A 6 -20.48 2.09 -8.66
C PRO A 6 -20.38 2.23 -10.19
N PHE A 7 -20.01 1.16 -10.91
CA PHE A 7 -19.82 1.21 -12.36
C PHE A 7 -20.12 -0.14 -13.04
N GLU A 8 -20.41 -0.06 -14.33
CA GLU A 8 -20.57 -1.26 -15.16
C GLU A 8 -19.21 -1.89 -15.50
N LEU A 9 -19.05 -3.14 -15.08
CA LEU A 9 -17.83 -3.93 -15.29
C LEU A 9 -17.56 -4.17 -16.78
N ASP A 10 -16.27 -4.26 -17.11
CA ASP A 10 -15.71 -4.63 -18.41
C ASP A 10 -15.97 -3.64 -19.56
N LYS A 11 -16.42 -2.42 -19.25
CA LYS A 11 -16.46 -1.31 -20.20
C LYS A 11 -15.13 -0.57 -20.28
N THR A 12 -14.86 0.02 -21.44
CA THR A 12 -13.71 0.90 -21.67
C THR A 12 -14.21 2.28 -22.07
N ARG A 13 -13.64 3.33 -21.47
CA ARG A 13 -13.84 4.73 -21.86
C ARG A 13 -12.53 5.30 -22.39
N ARG A 14 -12.60 6.27 -23.29
CA ARG A 14 -11.45 6.99 -23.87
C ARG A 14 -11.55 8.46 -23.54
N ASP A 15 -10.40 9.13 -23.54
CA ASP A 15 -10.29 10.59 -23.37
C ASP A 15 -11.07 11.07 -22.12
N VAL A 16 -10.78 10.43 -20.99
CA VAL A 16 -11.51 10.64 -19.73
C VAL A 16 -10.79 11.71 -18.92
N GLU A 17 -11.53 12.75 -18.53
CA GLU A 17 -11.08 13.74 -17.57
C GLU A 17 -11.67 13.41 -16.19
N ILE A 18 -10.81 13.44 -15.18
CA ILE A 18 -11.17 13.16 -13.79
C ILE A 18 -10.73 14.37 -12.96
N PHE A 19 -11.66 14.89 -12.17
CA PHE A 19 -11.36 15.88 -11.14
C PHE A 19 -11.91 15.41 -9.80
N GLY A 20 -11.10 15.55 -8.76
CA GLY A 20 -11.57 15.35 -7.40
C GLY A 20 -10.47 15.43 -6.36
N ALA A 21 -10.88 15.48 -5.10
CA ALA A 21 -10.01 15.45 -3.95
C ALA A 21 -9.38 14.05 -3.84
N SER A 22 -8.24 13.87 -4.51
CA SER A 22 -7.48 12.63 -4.49
C SER A 22 -7.15 12.33 -3.03
N PRO A 23 -7.61 11.21 -2.44
CA PRO A 23 -6.99 10.78 -1.20
C PRO A 23 -5.50 10.63 -1.47
N PRO A 24 -4.66 10.60 -0.44
CA PRO A 24 -3.24 10.54 -0.66
C PRO A 24 -2.79 9.20 -1.26
N GLY A 25 -3.68 8.34 -1.78
CA GLY A 25 -3.39 7.01 -2.28
C GLY A 25 -2.53 6.97 -3.53
N PHE A 26 -1.61 6.01 -3.52
CA PHE A 26 -0.63 5.78 -4.57
C PHE A 26 -0.36 4.28 -4.66
N PHE A 27 -0.39 3.75 -5.88
CA PHE A 27 -0.26 2.33 -6.13
C PHE A 27 0.92 2.06 -7.06
N VAL A 28 1.67 1.00 -6.76
CA VAL A 28 2.74 0.47 -7.59
C VAL A 28 2.48 -1.01 -7.85
N GLY A 29 2.26 -1.37 -9.11
CA GLY A 29 2.13 -2.76 -9.53
C GLY A 29 3.45 -3.52 -9.47
N HIS A 30 3.38 -4.84 -9.31
CA HIS A 30 4.56 -5.73 -9.34
C HIS A 30 4.80 -6.38 -10.71
N PHE A 31 3.77 -6.47 -11.55
CA PHE A 31 3.89 -7.04 -12.90
C PHE A 31 4.91 -6.27 -13.76
N ASN A 32 5.68 -7.02 -14.55
CA ASN A 32 6.75 -6.52 -15.44
C ASN A 32 7.96 -5.88 -14.73
N TYR A 33 8.17 -6.15 -13.43
CA TYR A 33 9.37 -5.72 -12.70
C TYR A 33 10.66 -6.04 -13.50
N PRO A 34 11.60 -5.09 -13.67
CA PRO A 34 11.72 -3.79 -12.98
C PRO A 34 10.96 -2.62 -13.63
N ASN A 35 10.17 -2.84 -14.67
CA ASN A 35 9.39 -1.80 -15.34
C ASN A 35 7.91 -1.91 -14.97
N VAL A 36 7.50 -1.16 -13.97
CA VAL A 36 6.19 -1.28 -13.32
C VAL A 36 5.24 -0.20 -13.78
N TYR A 37 3.93 -0.44 -13.61
CA TYR A 37 2.90 0.58 -13.68
C TYR A 37 2.64 1.15 -12.29
N LEU A 38 2.51 2.46 -12.21
CA LEU A 38 2.18 3.14 -10.96
C LEU A 38 1.41 4.43 -11.19
N GLY A 39 0.86 4.95 -10.11
CA GLY A 39 0.40 6.33 -9.99
C GLY A 39 -0.66 6.51 -8.90
N PRO A 40 -1.23 7.72 -8.79
CA PRO A 40 -2.17 8.07 -7.74
C PRO A 40 -3.54 7.42 -7.93
N LEU A 41 -4.33 7.45 -6.86
CA LEU A 41 -5.71 6.99 -6.80
C LEU A 41 -6.64 8.20 -6.73
N VAL A 42 -7.32 8.52 -7.82
CA VAL A 42 -8.19 9.70 -7.92
C VAL A 42 -9.66 9.28 -7.87
N PRO A 43 -10.51 9.90 -7.03
CA PRO A 43 -11.94 9.61 -7.04
C PRO A 43 -12.55 10.08 -8.35
N PHE A 44 -13.49 9.31 -8.89
CA PHE A 44 -14.22 9.71 -10.09
C PHE A 44 -15.64 10.09 -9.73
N GLN A 45 -15.98 11.37 -9.86
CA GLN A 45 -17.25 11.94 -9.41
C GLN A 45 -18.48 11.30 -10.08
N GLU A 46 -18.33 10.77 -11.30
CA GLU A 46 -19.40 10.03 -11.98
C GLU A 46 -19.77 8.70 -11.29
N PHE A 47 -18.94 8.20 -10.36
CA PHE A 47 -19.24 6.99 -9.61
C PHE A 47 -20.13 7.30 -8.41
N GLU A 48 -21.41 6.96 -8.55
CA GLU A 48 -22.38 7.02 -7.46
C GLU A 48 -22.13 5.88 -6.47
N THR A 49 -21.40 6.16 -5.39
CA THR A 49 -21.10 5.16 -4.35
C THR A 49 -22.30 4.87 -3.44
N GLY A 50 -23.28 5.78 -3.40
CA GLY A 50 -24.41 5.74 -2.47
C GLY A 50 -23.99 5.86 -1.00
N LEU A 51 -22.81 6.45 -0.75
CA LEU A 51 -22.30 6.76 0.59
C LEU A 51 -22.26 8.27 0.78
N ASP A 52 -22.62 8.73 1.97
CA ASP A 52 -22.43 10.12 2.37
C ASP A 52 -20.96 10.32 2.81
N ILE A 53 -20.13 10.81 1.88
CA ILE A 53 -18.70 11.01 2.09
C ILE A 53 -18.41 12.50 2.15
N SER A 54 -18.17 13.01 3.36
CA SER A 54 -17.79 14.40 3.60
C SER A 54 -16.29 14.65 3.51
N ASP A 55 -15.47 13.62 3.76
CA ASP A 55 -14.02 13.68 3.68
C ASP A 55 -13.48 12.50 2.84
N TYR A 56 -12.89 12.83 1.69
CA TYR A 56 -12.33 11.85 0.75
C TYR A 56 -11.13 11.08 1.33
N HIS A 57 -10.56 11.50 2.47
CA HIS A 57 -9.48 10.78 3.15
C HIS A 57 -9.89 9.34 3.48
N ILE A 58 -11.18 9.13 3.80
CA ILE A 58 -11.75 7.82 4.08
C ILE A 58 -11.61 6.84 2.90
N LEU A 59 -11.33 7.29 1.67
CA LEU A 59 -11.26 6.39 0.52
C LEU A 59 -9.96 5.56 0.46
N ASP A 60 -8.90 6.00 1.11
CA ASP A 60 -7.58 5.33 1.16
C ASP A 60 -6.88 5.52 2.53
N ALA A 61 -7.64 5.43 3.62
CA ALA A 61 -7.12 5.47 4.98
C ALA A 61 -7.60 4.24 5.77
N PRO A 62 -6.90 3.09 5.67
CA PRO A 62 -7.25 1.86 6.39
C PRO A 62 -7.45 2.06 7.90
N GLU A 63 -6.70 2.99 8.50
CA GLU A 63 -6.79 3.36 9.90
C GLU A 63 -8.17 3.92 10.29
N LEU A 64 -8.92 4.49 9.34
CA LEU A 64 -10.27 5.02 9.54
C LEU A 64 -11.38 4.01 9.21
N TRP A 65 -11.04 2.81 8.73
CA TRP A 65 -12.04 1.80 8.34
C TRP A 65 -12.47 0.90 9.48
N PHE A 66 -11.79 0.97 10.63
CA PHE A 66 -12.20 0.17 11.79
C PHE A 66 -13.66 0.48 12.17
N GLY A 67 -14.46 -0.58 12.34
CA GLY A 67 -15.91 -0.50 12.56
C GLY A 67 -16.78 -0.22 11.32
N LYS A 68 -16.20 -0.03 10.11
CA LYS A 68 -16.96 0.09 8.85
C LYS A 68 -17.35 -1.29 8.31
N LYS A 69 -18.39 -1.34 7.49
CA LYS A 69 -18.82 -2.59 6.83
C LYS A 69 -17.89 -2.89 5.65
N MET A 70 -17.67 -4.17 5.36
CA MET A 70 -16.87 -4.60 4.20
C MET A 70 -17.39 -4.00 2.88
N VAL A 71 -18.71 -3.90 2.73
CA VAL A 71 -19.34 -3.29 1.54
C VAL A 71 -18.95 -1.82 1.38
N ASP A 72 -18.82 -1.07 2.47
CA ASP A 72 -18.40 0.33 2.43
C ASP A 72 -16.94 0.42 2.00
N VAL A 73 -16.07 -0.45 2.51
CA VAL A 73 -14.65 -0.53 2.10
C VAL A 73 -14.53 -0.86 0.61
N ILE A 74 -15.30 -1.81 0.09
CA ILE A 74 -15.34 -2.12 -1.35
C ILE A 74 -15.74 -0.87 -2.15
N ARG A 75 -16.76 -0.14 -1.71
CA ARG A 75 -17.24 1.07 -2.38
C ARG A 75 -16.20 2.20 -2.33
N TYR A 76 -15.56 2.41 -1.18
CA TYR A 76 -14.44 3.35 -1.04
C TYR A 76 -13.37 3.08 -2.09
N ARG A 77 -12.89 1.83 -2.15
CA ARG A 77 -11.81 1.42 -3.04
C ARG A 77 -12.19 1.38 -4.51
N SER A 78 -13.42 0.98 -4.82
CA SER A 78 -13.89 0.90 -6.21
C SER A 78 -14.23 2.26 -6.80
N SER A 79 -14.50 3.28 -5.96
CA SER A 79 -14.69 4.65 -6.40
C SER A 79 -13.41 5.36 -6.88
N LEU A 80 -12.23 4.78 -6.56
CA LEU A 80 -10.94 5.32 -6.93
C LEU A 80 -10.43 4.71 -8.24
N VAL A 81 -10.04 5.59 -9.16
CA VAL A 81 -9.41 5.24 -10.42
C VAL A 81 -7.89 5.29 -10.26
N ARG A 82 -7.21 4.20 -10.64
CA ARG A 82 -5.75 4.15 -10.74
C ARG A 82 -5.28 4.86 -12.00
N SER A 83 -4.58 5.97 -11.81
CA SER A 83 -3.94 6.73 -12.88
C SER A 83 -2.56 6.14 -13.15
N ASN A 84 -2.48 5.15 -14.05
CA ASN A 84 -1.25 4.40 -14.27
C ASN A 84 -0.39 4.98 -15.40
N PHE A 85 0.92 4.99 -15.19
CA PHE A 85 1.96 5.15 -16.22
C PHE A 85 3.15 4.22 -15.92
N LYS A 86 3.95 3.95 -16.95
CA LYS A 86 5.06 2.97 -16.86
C LYS A 86 6.37 3.65 -16.49
N ILE A 87 7.10 3.08 -15.54
CA ILE A 87 8.44 3.55 -15.16
C ILE A 87 9.35 2.38 -14.72
N ASN A 88 10.67 2.59 -14.84
CA ASN A 88 11.65 1.71 -14.23
C ASN A 88 11.85 2.05 -12.75
N VAL A 89 11.93 1.04 -11.88
CA VAL A 89 12.02 1.26 -10.42
C VAL A 89 13.33 1.90 -9.94
N PHE A 90 14.41 1.84 -10.73
CA PHE A 90 15.73 2.31 -10.31
C PHE A 90 15.90 3.83 -10.55
N LEU A 91 15.50 4.64 -9.57
CA LEU A 91 15.52 6.11 -9.63
C LEU A 91 16.95 6.71 -9.71
N GLY A 92 17.90 6.14 -8.96
CA GLY A 92 19.27 6.66 -8.85
C GLY A 92 20.25 6.21 -9.93
N ARG A 93 19.87 5.24 -10.78
CA ARG A 93 20.77 4.64 -11.79
C ARG A 93 20.35 5.07 -13.20
N LYS A 94 20.74 6.29 -13.59
CA LYS A 94 20.49 6.79 -14.95
C LYS A 94 21.38 6.06 -15.96
N SER A 95 20.75 5.23 -16.79
CA SER A 95 21.34 4.68 -18.01
C SER A 95 20.48 5.13 -19.18
N ARG A 96 21.07 5.22 -20.38
CA ARG A 96 20.36 5.62 -21.61
C ARG A 96 19.09 4.78 -21.89
N LYS A 97 19.02 3.55 -21.36
CA LYS A 97 17.86 2.66 -21.46
C LYS A 97 16.74 2.92 -20.44
N ASN A 98 17.03 3.61 -19.33
CA ASN A 98 16.12 3.77 -18.19
C ASN A 98 15.77 5.24 -17.88
N THR A 99 16.23 6.19 -18.69
CA THR A 99 15.88 7.61 -18.53
C THR A 99 14.42 7.82 -18.96
N PRO A 100 13.52 8.24 -18.05
CA PRO A 100 12.14 8.52 -18.41
C PRO A 100 12.05 9.73 -19.35
N SER A 101 10.99 9.78 -20.17
CA SER A 101 10.68 10.98 -20.94
C SER A 101 10.36 12.16 -19.99
N LEU A 102 10.47 13.41 -20.46
CA LEU A 102 10.12 14.58 -19.65
C LEU A 102 8.66 14.50 -19.15
N LYS A 103 7.74 14.00 -19.98
CA LYS A 103 6.34 13.76 -19.61
C LYS A 103 6.23 12.76 -18.46
N THR A 104 6.90 11.62 -18.57
CA THR A 104 6.92 10.58 -17.53
C THR A 104 7.58 11.05 -16.24
N GLN A 105 8.61 11.89 -16.34
CA GLN A 105 9.27 12.48 -15.18
C GLN A 105 8.32 13.41 -14.43
N ARG A 106 7.58 14.28 -15.12
CA ARG A 106 6.57 15.14 -14.50
C ARG A 106 5.47 14.32 -13.82
N LEU A 107 4.95 13.29 -14.51
CA LEU A 107 3.97 12.38 -13.92
C LEU A 107 4.49 11.74 -12.63
N LEU A 108 5.76 11.31 -12.61
CA LEU A 108 6.39 10.76 -11.41
C LEU A 108 6.49 11.78 -10.28
N GLU A 109 7.01 12.97 -10.58
CA GLU A 109 7.19 14.05 -9.59
C GLU A 109 5.85 14.43 -8.94
N THR A 110 4.80 14.67 -9.74
CA THR A 110 3.45 14.94 -9.24
C THR A 110 2.89 13.78 -8.42
N SER A 111 3.10 12.53 -8.87
CA SER A 111 2.60 11.36 -8.14
C SER A 111 3.34 11.14 -6.82
N GLN A 112 4.64 11.45 -6.77
CA GLN A 112 5.43 11.42 -5.54
C GLN A 112 4.98 12.50 -4.57
N GLU A 113 4.66 13.70 -5.06
CA GLU A 113 4.07 14.77 -4.24
C GLU A 113 2.74 14.32 -3.61
N LEU A 114 1.82 13.78 -4.40
CA LEU A 114 0.55 13.23 -3.90
C LEU A 114 0.76 12.10 -2.86
N SER A 115 1.79 11.27 -3.05
CA SER A 115 2.09 10.18 -2.12
C SER A 115 2.50 10.66 -0.72
N MET A 116 3.03 11.89 -0.61
CA MET A 116 3.42 12.52 0.66
C MET A 116 2.27 13.27 1.34
N ALA A 117 1.14 13.45 0.66
CA ALA A 117 0.04 14.24 1.16
C ALA A 117 -0.54 13.65 2.46
N ALA A 118 -0.80 14.53 3.42
CA ALA A 118 -1.40 14.19 4.72
C ALA A 118 -2.94 14.28 4.70
N ARG A 119 -3.51 14.94 3.70
CA ARG A 119 -4.96 15.12 3.49
C ARG A 119 -5.29 14.93 2.01
N PRO A 120 -6.57 14.76 1.63
CA PRO A 120 -6.96 14.78 0.22
C PRO A 120 -6.52 16.06 -0.48
N VAL A 121 -6.12 15.92 -1.74
CA VAL A 121 -5.59 17.01 -2.57
C VAL A 121 -6.38 17.09 -3.87
N ASP A 122 -6.92 18.25 -4.18
CA ASP A 122 -7.61 18.49 -5.46
C ASP A 122 -6.67 18.23 -6.63
N THR A 123 -7.06 17.25 -7.45
CA THR A 123 -6.24 16.70 -8.53
C THR A 123 -7.06 16.59 -9.79
N GLU A 124 -6.53 17.10 -10.89
CA GLU A 124 -7.02 16.89 -12.25
C GLU A 124 -6.18 15.80 -12.92
N THR A 125 -6.83 14.86 -13.59
CA THR A 125 -6.16 13.80 -14.35
C THR A 125 -6.83 13.58 -15.69
N THR A 126 -6.02 13.52 -16.74
CA THR A 126 -6.45 13.12 -18.08
C THR A 126 -5.96 11.71 -18.39
N LEU A 127 -6.88 10.83 -18.79
CA LEU A 127 -6.61 9.44 -19.15
C LEU A 127 -6.91 9.20 -20.64
N GLU A 128 -5.95 8.68 -21.39
CA GLU A 128 -6.13 8.26 -22.80
C GLU A 128 -7.24 7.19 -22.90
N ARG A 129 -7.21 6.26 -21.95
CA ARG A 129 -8.17 5.16 -21.83
C ARG A 129 -8.33 4.74 -20.38
N MET A 130 -9.55 4.40 -19.99
CA MET A 130 -9.90 3.87 -18.68
C MET A 130 -10.67 2.57 -18.84
N ASN A 131 -10.19 1.52 -18.17
CA ASN A 131 -10.85 0.22 -18.10
C ASN A 131 -11.64 0.13 -16.79
N LEU A 132 -12.96 -0.01 -16.88
CA LEU A 132 -13.88 -0.16 -15.76
C LEU A 132 -13.86 -1.61 -15.25
N ARG A 133 -12.80 -1.96 -14.56
CA ARG A 133 -12.63 -3.28 -13.93
C ARG A 133 -12.27 -3.13 -12.48
N MET A 134 -12.82 -4.01 -11.65
CA MET A 134 -12.38 -4.15 -10.27
C MET A 134 -11.36 -5.28 -10.21
N MET A 135 -10.21 -5.03 -9.59
CA MET A 135 -9.25 -6.06 -9.24
C MET A 135 -9.45 -6.47 -7.79
N MET A 136 -9.54 -7.78 -7.58
CA MET A 136 -9.60 -8.41 -6.27
C MET A 136 -8.39 -9.32 -6.15
N ASP A 137 -7.77 -9.35 -4.99
CA ASP A 137 -6.59 -10.16 -4.73
C ASP A 137 -6.51 -10.52 -3.25
N ASN A 138 -6.31 -11.80 -2.92
CA ASN A 138 -6.35 -12.28 -1.54
C ASN A 138 -5.29 -11.64 -0.61
N HIS A 139 -4.31 -10.93 -1.17
CA HIS A 139 -3.22 -10.29 -0.44
C HIS A 139 -3.15 -8.77 -0.65
N ALA A 140 -4.14 -8.16 -1.31
CA ALA A 140 -4.18 -6.72 -1.53
C ALA A 140 -5.58 -6.15 -1.38
N LEU A 141 -5.64 -4.87 -1.03
CA LEU A 141 -6.91 -4.16 -0.96
C LEU A 141 -7.64 -4.23 -2.31
N PRO A 142 -8.99 -4.26 -2.29
CA PRO A 142 -9.77 -4.17 -3.50
C PRO A 142 -9.35 -2.91 -4.28
N MET A 143 -9.36 -3.02 -5.59
CA MET A 143 -8.79 -2.01 -6.47
C MET A 143 -9.81 -1.65 -7.54
N GLY A 144 -10.17 -0.37 -7.63
CA GLY A 144 -11.13 0.13 -8.62
C GLY A 144 -10.64 0.10 -10.07
N PRO A 145 -11.25 0.89 -10.96
CA PRO A 145 -10.82 1.02 -12.35
C PRO A 145 -9.38 1.49 -12.51
N SER A 146 -8.85 1.36 -13.72
CA SER A 146 -7.51 1.84 -14.04
C SER A 146 -7.45 2.42 -15.45
N GLY A 147 -6.68 3.49 -15.62
CA GLY A 147 -6.43 4.08 -16.93
C GLY A 147 -4.97 4.39 -17.22
N ILE A 148 -4.68 4.65 -18.49
CA ILE A 148 -3.36 5.11 -18.95
C ILE A 148 -3.34 6.63 -18.87
N THR A 149 -2.36 7.14 -18.12
CA THR A 149 -2.33 8.55 -17.73
C THR A 149 -1.58 9.39 -18.74
N GLU A 150 -2.20 10.49 -19.14
CA GLU A 150 -1.55 11.50 -19.97
C GLU A 150 -1.05 12.69 -19.16
N ARG A 151 -1.84 13.13 -18.18
CA ARG A 151 -1.55 14.33 -17.39
C ARG A 151 -2.12 14.17 -15.98
N ILE A 152 -1.38 14.65 -14.99
CA ILE A 152 -1.81 14.80 -13.60
C ILE A 152 -1.39 16.20 -13.19
N ASP A 153 -2.35 17.01 -12.77
CA ASP A 153 -2.13 18.36 -12.27
C ASP A 153 -2.71 18.48 -10.87
N ILE A 154 -1.92 18.99 -9.93
CA ILE A 154 -2.36 19.32 -8.58
C ILE A 154 -2.83 20.77 -8.61
N THR A 155 -4.07 21.03 -8.18
CA THR A 155 -4.68 22.37 -8.27
C THR A 155 -4.63 23.16 -6.96
N GLU A 156 -4.08 22.58 -5.89
CA GLU A 156 -3.90 23.21 -4.59
C GLU A 156 -2.53 22.91 -3.95
N ASN A 157 -2.23 23.49 -2.78
CA ASN A 157 -0.99 23.18 -2.07
C ASN A 157 -1.11 21.85 -1.30
N THR A 158 -0.21 20.91 -1.61
CA THR A 158 -0.06 19.64 -0.91
C THR A 158 0.45 19.88 0.52
N LYS A 159 -0.35 19.51 1.53
CA LYS A 159 0.11 19.51 2.92
C LYS A 159 0.82 18.21 3.24
N VAL A 160 2.07 18.28 3.67
CA VAL A 160 2.89 17.12 4.03
C VAL A 160 3.16 17.12 5.54
N HIS A 161 3.18 15.93 6.15
CA HIS A 161 3.54 15.80 7.56
C HIS A 161 5.01 16.19 7.79
N PRO A 162 5.37 16.99 8.81
CA PRO A 162 6.74 17.49 8.99
C PRO A 162 7.81 16.39 9.03
N GLN A 163 7.52 15.24 9.67
CA GLN A 163 8.46 14.11 9.69
C GLN A 163 8.59 13.40 8.34
N VAL A 164 7.53 13.40 7.52
CA VAL A 164 7.60 12.87 6.16
C VAL A 164 8.49 13.77 5.32
N ASP A 165 8.25 15.08 5.34
CA ASP A 165 9.06 16.07 4.63
C ASP A 165 10.55 15.98 5.01
N TYR A 166 10.84 15.88 6.31
CA TYR A 166 12.19 15.65 6.83
C TYR A 166 12.83 14.38 6.26
N CYS A 167 12.17 13.23 6.37
CA CYS A 167 12.73 11.94 5.93
C CYS A 167 12.90 11.85 4.40
N VAL A 168 12.04 12.53 3.63
CA VAL A 168 12.15 12.57 2.17
C VAL A 168 13.28 13.49 1.73
N SER A 169 13.48 14.60 2.45
CA SER A 169 14.55 15.57 2.20
C SER A 169 15.94 15.05 2.59
N ASP A 170 16.03 14.25 3.66
CA ASP A 170 17.28 13.62 4.07
C ASP A 170 17.63 12.46 3.14
N THR A 171 18.61 12.69 2.27
CA THR A 171 19.03 11.70 1.28
C THR A 171 20.17 10.79 1.72
N ASP A 172 20.64 10.94 2.96
CA ASP A 172 21.67 10.10 3.58
C ASP A 172 21.08 9.19 4.68
N LEU A 173 19.88 9.49 5.17
CA LEU A 173 19.13 8.66 6.11
C LEU A 173 18.80 7.28 5.54
N LYS A 174 19.06 6.23 6.33
CA LYS A 174 18.70 4.85 5.96
C LYS A 174 17.18 4.68 6.01
N ALA A 175 16.63 3.92 5.07
CA ALA A 175 15.19 3.69 4.99
C ALA A 175 14.63 3.05 6.27
N SER A 176 15.37 2.12 6.88
CA SER A 176 14.98 1.48 8.15
C SER A 176 14.83 2.48 9.29
N GLU A 177 15.78 3.40 9.43
CA GLU A 177 15.78 4.43 10.48
C GLU A 177 14.73 5.52 10.23
N ALA A 178 14.56 5.92 8.96
CA ALA A 178 13.46 6.80 8.55
C ALA A 178 12.11 6.22 8.96
N ILE A 179 11.87 4.95 8.60
CA ILE A 179 10.61 4.24 8.86
C ILE A 179 10.37 4.06 10.36
N SER A 180 11.28 3.41 11.09
CA SER A 180 11.03 3.04 12.48
C SER A 180 11.15 4.23 13.42
N GLU A 181 12.27 4.96 13.39
CA GLU A 181 12.58 5.94 14.43
C GLU A 181 11.88 7.27 14.18
N ASN A 182 11.97 7.78 12.95
CA ASN A 182 11.48 9.12 12.62
C ASN A 182 9.98 9.14 12.29
N LEU A 183 9.51 8.23 11.44
CA LEU A 183 8.11 8.21 11.01
C LEU A 183 7.20 7.50 12.02
N TYR A 184 7.54 6.28 12.43
CA TYR A 184 6.69 5.48 13.32
C TYR A 184 6.75 5.96 14.78
N PHE A 185 7.91 5.85 15.45
CA PHE A 185 8.00 6.18 16.89
C PHE A 185 7.92 7.67 17.21
N LYS A 186 8.71 8.51 16.54
CA LYS A 186 8.74 9.96 16.81
C LYS A 186 7.56 10.68 16.14
N GLY A 187 7.34 10.38 14.87
CA GLY A 187 6.36 11.08 14.04
C GLY A 187 4.92 10.64 14.21
N HIS A 188 4.67 9.43 14.76
CA HIS A 188 3.34 8.84 14.85
C HIS A 188 2.60 8.90 13.50
N VAL A 189 3.35 8.75 12.40
CA VAL A 189 2.80 8.81 11.05
C VAL A 189 2.00 7.52 10.79
N PRO A 190 0.77 7.61 10.24
CA PRO A 190 -0.02 6.42 9.93
C PRO A 190 0.76 5.44 9.03
N GLU A 191 0.66 4.15 9.33
CA GLU A 191 1.42 3.13 8.60
C GLU A 191 1.10 3.11 7.11
N SER A 192 -0.16 3.35 6.72
CA SER A 192 -0.56 3.47 5.31
C SER A 192 0.23 4.57 4.60
N THR A 193 0.51 5.69 5.27
CA THR A 193 1.33 6.78 4.76
C THR A 193 2.79 6.38 4.65
N ILE A 194 3.35 5.70 5.66
CA ILE A 194 4.74 5.20 5.61
C ILE A 194 4.93 4.21 4.45
N LYS A 195 4.04 3.22 4.34
CA LYS A 195 4.01 2.20 3.27
C LYS A 195 3.97 2.85 1.90
N ARG A 196 3.14 3.88 1.75
CA ARG A 196 2.98 4.63 0.50
C ARG A 196 4.23 5.44 0.12
N VAL A 197 4.76 6.25 1.03
CA VAL A 197 5.95 7.08 0.79
C VAL A 197 7.17 6.19 0.50
N PHE A 198 7.29 5.05 1.19
CA PHE A 198 8.29 4.04 0.89
C PHE A 198 8.09 3.43 -0.51
N SER A 199 6.86 3.06 -0.87
CA SER A 199 6.50 2.52 -2.20
C SER A 199 6.82 3.49 -3.34
N ALA A 200 6.62 4.79 -3.12
CA ALA A 200 6.97 5.86 -4.06
C ALA A 200 8.49 6.07 -4.24
N GLY A 201 9.31 5.34 -3.48
CA GLY A 201 10.77 5.41 -3.55
C GLY A 201 11.36 6.67 -2.96
N LEU A 202 10.68 7.26 -1.97
CA LEU A 202 11.05 8.54 -1.37
C LEU A 202 11.89 8.41 -0.09
N LEU A 203 12.02 7.22 0.48
CA LEU A 203 12.78 7.00 1.72
C LEU A 203 14.08 6.25 1.46
N GLY A 204 15.10 6.58 2.25
CA GLY A 204 16.42 5.93 2.20
C GLY A 204 17.49 6.73 1.48
N GLU A 205 18.70 6.18 1.46
CA GLU A 205 19.86 6.81 0.82
C GLU A 205 19.62 7.05 -0.68
N LYS A 206 19.97 8.23 -1.21
CA LYS A 206 19.69 8.67 -2.59
C LYS A 206 20.03 7.62 -3.65
N LYS A 207 21.20 6.98 -3.50
CA LYS A 207 21.73 5.98 -4.45
C LYS A 207 21.00 4.64 -4.38
N ARG A 208 20.29 4.38 -3.28
CA ARG A 208 19.55 3.15 -2.99
C ARG A 208 18.04 3.30 -3.11
N ARG A 209 17.50 4.53 -3.18
CA ARG A 209 16.08 4.79 -3.43
C ARG A 209 15.60 4.10 -4.70
N ARG A 210 14.49 3.36 -4.56
CA ARG A 210 13.81 2.62 -5.62
C ARG A 210 12.32 2.70 -5.38
N ILE A 211 11.56 2.73 -6.47
CA ILE A 211 10.12 2.50 -6.38
C ILE A 211 9.91 1.03 -6.01
N VAL A 212 9.06 0.77 -5.03
CA VAL A 212 8.81 -0.58 -4.51
C VAL A 212 7.34 -0.91 -4.75
N PRO A 213 7.01 -2.06 -5.40
CA PRO A 213 5.64 -2.53 -5.51
C PRO A 213 4.88 -2.48 -4.18
N THR A 214 3.61 -2.10 -4.21
CA THR A 214 2.83 -1.82 -2.99
C THR A 214 2.81 -3.03 -2.05
N ARG A 215 2.63 -4.26 -2.58
CA ARG A 215 2.70 -5.49 -1.77
C ARG A 215 4.03 -5.65 -1.03
N TRP A 216 5.14 -5.44 -1.73
CA TRP A 216 6.47 -5.56 -1.13
C TRP A 216 6.74 -4.45 -0.12
N SER A 217 6.19 -3.24 -0.33
CA SER A 217 6.27 -2.15 0.66
C SER A 217 5.54 -2.46 1.94
N ILE A 218 4.37 -3.10 1.86
CA ILE A 218 3.62 -3.53 3.05
C ILE A 218 4.50 -4.45 3.88
N THR A 219 4.99 -5.55 3.30
CA THR A 219 5.84 -6.52 4.00
C THR A 219 7.13 -5.89 4.53
N ALA A 220 7.81 -5.05 3.73
CA ALA A 220 9.08 -4.45 4.15
C ALA A 220 8.91 -3.45 5.30
N VAL A 221 7.88 -2.61 5.26
CA VAL A 221 7.60 -1.65 6.33
C VAL A 221 7.17 -2.38 7.60
N ASP A 222 6.31 -3.40 7.48
CA ASP A 222 5.86 -4.21 8.60
C ASP A 222 7.05 -4.93 9.27
N ASP A 223 7.97 -5.50 8.50
CA ASP A 223 9.19 -6.15 9.02
C ASP A 223 10.09 -5.15 9.77
N ILE A 224 10.33 -3.97 9.20
CA ILE A 224 11.15 -2.93 9.82
C ILE A 224 10.55 -2.46 11.16
N ILE A 225 9.25 -2.13 11.15
CA ILE A 225 8.54 -1.67 12.36
C ILE A 225 8.50 -2.79 13.41
N SER A 226 8.16 -4.02 13.00
CA SER A 226 8.06 -5.17 13.92
C SER A 226 9.39 -5.49 14.59
N LYS A 227 10.50 -5.48 13.84
CA LYS A 227 11.85 -5.68 14.40
C LYS A 227 12.22 -4.60 15.41
N ALA A 228 11.76 -3.36 15.21
CA ALA A 228 11.97 -2.28 16.16
C ALA A 228 11.07 -2.43 17.41
N LEU A 229 9.79 -2.76 17.22
CA LEU A 229 8.84 -3.03 18.31
C LEU A 229 9.27 -4.19 19.20
N ILE A 230 9.78 -5.29 18.63
CA ILE A 230 10.26 -6.44 19.40
C ILE A 230 11.37 -6.04 20.38
N LYS A 231 12.22 -5.05 20.02
CA LYS A 231 13.26 -4.54 20.93
C LYS A 231 12.65 -3.80 22.13
N GLU A 232 11.54 -3.08 21.92
CA GLU A 232 10.80 -2.40 22.99
C GLU A 232 10.00 -3.37 23.86
N ILE A 233 9.30 -4.33 23.24
CA ILE A 233 8.53 -5.37 23.93
C ILE A 233 9.40 -6.16 24.91
N LYS A 234 10.64 -6.49 24.52
CA LYS A 234 11.60 -7.19 25.38
C LYS A 234 12.03 -6.42 26.64
N LYS A 235 11.71 -5.12 26.75
CA LYS A 235 11.98 -4.30 27.94
C LYS A 235 10.85 -4.32 28.96
N PHE A 236 9.67 -4.81 28.59
CA PHE A 236 8.54 -4.92 29.52
C PHE A 236 8.79 -6.04 30.54
N PRO A 237 8.20 -5.94 31.74
CA PRO A 237 8.26 -7.01 32.73
C PRO A 237 7.59 -8.27 32.19
N GLU A 238 8.12 -9.43 32.62
CA GLU A 238 7.51 -10.73 32.35
C GLU A 238 6.11 -10.81 32.98
N ILE A 239 5.24 -11.59 32.34
CA ILE A 239 3.90 -11.89 32.88
C ILE A 239 3.94 -13.23 33.61
N ASN A 240 3.17 -13.36 34.70
CA ASN A 240 3.15 -14.58 35.51
C ASN A 240 2.06 -15.58 35.10
N ASP A 241 1.09 -15.12 34.31
CA ASP A 241 -0.11 -15.88 33.96
C ASP A 241 -0.37 -15.84 32.46
N TYR A 242 -1.05 -16.86 31.97
CA TYR A 242 -1.60 -16.86 30.61
C TYR A 242 -2.58 -15.70 30.44
N ARG A 243 -2.48 -14.98 29.32
CA ARG A 243 -3.44 -13.94 28.94
C ARG A 243 -3.99 -14.23 27.56
N ILE A 244 -5.31 -14.24 27.44
CA ILE A 244 -6.01 -14.43 26.17
C ILE A 244 -6.70 -13.12 25.82
N PHE A 245 -6.48 -12.66 24.60
CA PHE A 245 -7.17 -11.55 23.99
C PHE A 245 -7.92 -12.04 22.76
N GLU A 246 -9.14 -11.54 22.59
CA GLU A 246 -9.99 -11.91 21.46
C GLU A 246 -10.53 -10.64 20.80
N ALA A 247 -10.59 -10.64 19.48
CA ALA A 247 -11.22 -9.59 18.70
C ALA A 247 -11.94 -10.18 17.50
N THR A 248 -13.02 -9.54 17.07
CA THR A 248 -13.72 -9.89 15.84
C THR A 248 -13.79 -8.64 14.95
N TYR A 249 -13.37 -8.76 13.70
CA TYR A 249 -13.41 -7.66 12.76
C TYR A 249 -13.63 -8.16 11.33
N LEU A 250 -14.61 -7.57 10.62
CA LEU A 250 -14.99 -7.95 9.25
C LEU A 250 -15.20 -9.47 9.08
N ASP A 251 -15.87 -10.08 10.06
CA ASP A 251 -16.11 -11.53 10.17
C ASP A 251 -14.86 -12.40 10.38
N ASN A 252 -13.68 -11.80 10.53
CA ASN A 252 -12.47 -12.49 10.98
C ASN A 252 -12.42 -12.51 12.51
N HIS A 253 -12.02 -13.64 13.06
CA HIS A 253 -11.79 -13.82 14.50
C HIS A 253 -10.29 -13.91 14.79
N PHE A 254 -9.83 -13.06 15.70
CA PHE A 254 -8.44 -13.00 16.16
C PHE A 254 -8.37 -13.50 17.59
N LYS A 255 -7.44 -14.41 17.86
CA LYS A 255 -7.08 -14.83 19.21
C LYS A 255 -5.58 -14.65 19.42
N ILE A 256 -5.22 -13.96 20.49
CA ILE A 256 -3.84 -13.73 20.90
C ILE A 256 -3.66 -14.35 22.28
N LEU A 257 -2.77 -15.33 22.37
CA LEU A 257 -2.39 -15.98 23.62
C LEU A 257 -0.98 -15.53 23.99
N LEU A 258 -0.84 -14.92 25.17
CA LEU A 258 0.46 -14.64 25.78
C LEU A 258 0.78 -15.71 26.82
N PHE A 259 2.02 -16.19 26.80
CA PHE A 259 2.52 -17.19 27.74
C PHE A 259 3.29 -16.53 28.89
N PRO A 260 3.30 -17.15 30.09
CA PRO A 260 4.08 -16.65 31.21
C PRO A 260 5.59 -16.70 30.95
N GLY A 261 6.33 -15.78 31.56
CA GLY A 261 7.78 -15.62 31.44
C GLY A 261 8.21 -14.64 30.35
N LYS A 262 9.30 -14.96 29.66
CA LYS A 262 9.82 -14.17 28.53
C LYS A 262 8.79 -14.04 27.41
N PHE A 263 8.89 -12.97 26.61
CA PHE A 263 7.96 -12.70 25.52
C PHE A 263 7.83 -13.89 24.57
N ILE A 264 6.69 -14.56 24.66
CA ILE A 264 6.24 -15.68 23.83
C ILE A 264 4.75 -15.47 23.63
N TYR A 265 4.30 -15.54 22.38
CA TYR A 265 2.90 -15.42 22.03
C TYR A 265 2.53 -16.35 20.89
N GLU A 266 1.24 -16.64 20.79
CA GLU A 266 0.62 -17.26 19.64
C GLU A 266 -0.54 -16.39 19.15
N MET A 267 -0.63 -16.17 17.84
CA MET A 267 -1.73 -15.46 17.22
C MET A 267 -2.41 -16.37 16.21
N ASN A 268 -3.71 -16.56 16.37
CA ASN A 268 -4.55 -17.30 15.43
C ASN A 268 -5.55 -16.34 14.81
N GLU A 269 -5.63 -16.35 13.48
CA GLU A 269 -6.67 -15.66 12.72
C GLU A 269 -7.52 -16.69 11.98
N VAL A 270 -8.83 -16.62 12.17
CA VAL A 270 -9.79 -17.47 11.46
C VAL A 270 -10.62 -16.58 10.55
N TRP A 271 -10.48 -16.79 9.24
CA TRP A 271 -11.23 -16.06 8.23
C TRP A 271 -12.62 -16.68 8.08
N ALA A 272 -13.67 -15.86 8.10
CA ALA A 272 -15.01 -16.39 7.86
C ALA A 272 -15.08 -17.07 6.47
N PRO A 273 -15.79 -18.23 6.38
CA PRO A 273 -15.98 -18.92 5.11
C PRO A 273 -16.80 -18.04 4.15
N ASN A 274 -16.47 -18.10 2.85
CA ASN A 274 -17.14 -17.33 1.79
C ASN A 274 -16.96 -15.80 1.88
N THR A 275 -15.90 -15.33 2.53
CA THR A 275 -15.51 -13.91 2.47
C THR A 275 -14.74 -13.61 1.18
N LEU A 276 -14.57 -12.32 0.85
CA LEU A 276 -13.84 -11.88 -0.36
C LEU A 276 -12.42 -12.44 -0.46
N TRP A 277 -11.82 -12.74 0.70
CA TRP A 277 -10.45 -13.25 0.83
C TRP A 277 -10.41 -14.75 1.09
N ASN A 278 -11.56 -15.36 1.44
CA ASN A 278 -11.72 -16.79 1.66
C ASN A 278 -12.90 -17.33 0.84
N ILE A 279 -12.73 -17.34 -0.49
CA ILE A 279 -13.65 -18.04 -1.38
C ILE A 279 -13.41 -19.53 -1.15
N SER A 280 -14.17 -20.15 -0.24
CA SER A 280 -14.01 -21.59 0.00
C SER A 280 -14.35 -22.34 -1.29
N LEU A 281 -13.41 -23.19 -1.68
CA LEU A 281 -13.46 -24.17 -2.76
C LEU A 281 -14.70 -25.06 -2.64
N ASN A 282 -15.82 -24.65 -3.23
CA ASN A 282 -16.86 -25.60 -3.55
C ASN A 282 -16.44 -26.41 -4.78
N GLY A 283 -15.90 -27.59 -4.51
CA GLY A 283 -16.03 -28.77 -5.36
C GLY A 283 -14.95 -28.99 -6.42
N SER A 284 -14.04 -29.92 -6.10
CA SER A 284 -13.14 -30.68 -6.99
C SER A 284 -11.98 -29.94 -7.67
N ASN A 285 -10.80 -30.46 -7.35
CA ASN A 285 -9.52 -30.44 -8.06
C ASN A 285 -8.51 -29.32 -7.76
N GLN A 286 -7.33 -29.80 -7.37
CA GLN A 286 -6.00 -29.17 -7.26
C GLN A 286 -5.68 -28.37 -5.98
N VAL A 287 -5.65 -29.10 -4.86
CA VAL A 287 -4.62 -28.91 -3.83
C VAL A 287 -3.36 -29.56 -4.38
N ASP A 288 -2.38 -28.79 -4.86
CA ASP A 288 -0.96 -29.24 -4.97
C ASP A 288 0.04 -28.18 -5.50
N GLN A 289 -0.34 -26.94 -5.81
CA GLN A 289 0.62 -25.94 -6.34
C GLN A 289 1.06 -24.81 -5.39
N VAL A 290 0.54 -24.74 -4.17
CA VAL A 290 0.75 -23.58 -3.26
C VAL A 290 2.14 -23.59 -2.58
N LEU A 291 2.97 -24.62 -2.76
CA LEU A 291 4.28 -24.74 -2.11
C LEU A 291 5.49 -24.67 -3.07
N GLN A 292 5.30 -24.29 -4.33
CA GLN A 292 6.41 -24.22 -5.32
C GLN A 292 6.51 -22.87 -6.06
N GLU A 293 6.18 -21.74 -5.41
CA GLU A 293 6.46 -20.43 -6.02
C GLU A 293 7.92 -19.99 -5.77
N PRO A 294 8.71 -19.66 -6.81
CA PRO A 294 10.09 -19.17 -6.70
C PRO A 294 10.25 -17.85 -5.92
N GLU A 295 9.15 -17.13 -5.63
CA GLU A 295 9.16 -15.83 -4.95
C GLU A 295 9.72 -15.90 -3.52
N TYR A 296 9.54 -17.03 -2.82
CA TYR A 296 10.11 -17.22 -1.48
C TYR A 296 11.62 -17.42 -1.48
N GLN A 297 12.17 -18.03 -2.54
CA GLN A 297 13.61 -18.29 -2.66
C GLN A 297 14.38 -16.99 -2.98
N TYR A 298 13.76 -16.07 -3.73
CA TYR A 298 14.35 -14.76 -4.03
C TYR A 298 14.42 -13.84 -2.80
N LEU A 299 13.41 -13.88 -1.92
CA LEU A 299 13.39 -13.14 -0.66
C LEU A 299 14.44 -13.67 0.34
N GLN A 300 14.62 -14.99 0.43
CA GLN A 300 15.70 -15.58 1.24
C GLN A 300 17.08 -15.15 0.74
N THR A 301 17.30 -15.11 -0.57
CA THR A 301 18.62 -14.78 -1.13
C THR A 301 19.02 -13.31 -0.90
N GLN A 302 18.05 -12.38 -0.79
CA GLN A 302 18.34 -10.97 -0.46
C GLN A 302 18.45 -10.68 1.05
N LEU A 303 17.88 -11.53 1.90
CA LEU A 303 17.99 -11.41 3.36
C LEU A 303 19.23 -12.12 3.93
N VAL A 304 19.68 -13.23 3.32
CA VAL A 304 20.89 -13.95 3.74
C VAL A 304 22.18 -13.16 3.45
N GLY A 305 22.18 -12.26 2.46
CA GLY A 305 23.33 -11.40 2.13
C GLY A 305 23.62 -10.27 3.14
N LEU A 306 22.89 -10.19 4.26
CA LEU A 306 23.12 -9.22 5.33
C LEU A 306 23.64 -9.84 6.64
N ASP A 307 23.78 -11.17 6.71
CA ASP A 307 24.06 -11.89 7.97
C ASP A 307 25.47 -12.50 8.08
N GLU A 308 26.33 -12.39 7.05
CA GLU A 308 27.72 -12.91 7.08
C GLU A 308 28.75 -11.93 7.69
N SER A 309 28.34 -10.97 8.52
CA SER A 309 29.28 -10.05 9.20
C SER A 309 29.16 -9.98 10.73
N LEU A 310 28.49 -10.97 11.34
CA LEU A 310 28.40 -11.10 12.81
C LEU A 310 28.86 -12.46 13.34
N GLN A 311 29.78 -13.12 12.63
CA GLN A 311 30.62 -14.15 13.21
C GLN A 311 32.07 -13.67 13.20
N ASP A 312 32.39 -12.84 14.19
CA ASP A 312 33.66 -12.79 14.92
C ASP A 312 33.45 -12.02 16.24
#